data_AF-A0A962SGE0-F1
#
_entry.id   AF-A0A962SGE0-F1
#
_cell.length_a   1.000
_cell.length_b   1.000
_cell.length_c   1.000
_cell.angle_alpha   90.00
_cell.angle_beta   90.00
_cell.angle_gamma   90.00
#
_symmetry.space_group_name_H-M   'P 1'
#
loop_
_entity.id
_entity.type
_entity.pdbx_description
1 polymer ?
#
loop_
_entity_poly.entity_id
_entity_poly.type
_entity_poly.pdbx_seq_one_letter_code
_entity_poly.pdbx_strand_id
1 'polypeptide(L)'
;FLKPRIGQAAAYIARFEAAAAREARHRGFDGVICGHIHQAALRDIGGVCYANDGDWIESCTALVEHRDGRLEVLHWVDETARCRVWTAPAAAEPEVEPEAA
;
A
#
# COMPACT_ATOMS: atom_id res chain seq x y z
N PHE A 1 8.02 24.12 21.41
CA PHE A 1 9.15 23.30 20.92
C PHE A 1 8.79 22.29 19.81
N LEU A 2 7.54 21.86 19.59
CA LEU A 2 7.20 20.92 18.50
C LEU A 2 6.82 21.55 17.14
N LYS A 3 6.28 22.77 17.11
CA LYS A 3 5.81 23.45 15.88
C LYS A 3 6.84 23.53 14.72
N PRO A 4 8.14 23.81 14.97
CA PRO A 4 9.13 23.87 13.88
C PRO A 4 9.38 22.50 13.23
N ARG A 5 9.33 21.42 14.01
CA ARG A 5 9.59 20.04 13.53
C ARG A 5 8.46 19.53 12.64
N ILE A 6 7.21 19.87 12.98
CA ILE A 6 6.02 19.54 12.18
C ILE A 6 6.09 20.21 10.81
N GLY A 7 6.50 21.49 10.74
CA GLY A 7 6.65 22.20 9.48
C GLY A 7 7.73 21.61 8.58
N GLN A 8 8.87 21.19 9.16
CA GLN A 8 9.95 20.54 8.41
C GLN A 8 9.53 19.17 7.86
N ALA A 9 8.81 18.37 8.64
CA ALA A 9 8.28 17.08 8.19
C ALA A 9 7.29 17.25 7.03
N ALA A 10 6.35 18.19 7.14
CA ALA A 10 5.39 18.48 6.08
C ALA A 10 6.07 18.94 4.78
N ALA A 11 7.10 19.79 4.89
CA ALA A 11 7.88 20.25 3.74
C ALA A 11 8.67 19.10 3.08
N TYR A 12 9.20 18.18 3.87
CA TYR A 12 9.90 17.00 3.36
C TYR A 12 8.94 16.09 2.58
N ILE A 13 7.76 15.78 3.14
CA ILE A 13 6.72 14.99 2.47
C ILE A 13 6.35 15.63 1.14
N ALA A 14 6.00 16.92 1.13
CA ALA A 14 5.61 17.62 -0.10
C ALA A 14 6.73 17.60 -1.17
N ARG A 15 8.00 17.72 -0.76
CA ARG A 15 9.14 17.64 -1.68
C ARG A 15 9.31 16.24 -2.26
N PHE A 16 9.09 15.20 -1.45
CA PHE A 16 9.16 13.81 -1.91
C PHE A 16 8.05 13.52 -2.92
N GLU A 17 6.79 13.83 -2.59
CA GLU A 17 5.63 13.65 -3.48
C GLU A 17 5.86 14.34 -4.83
N ALA A 18 6.31 15.61 -4.81
CA ALA A 18 6.58 16.37 -6.01
C ALA A 18 7.74 15.80 -6.84
N ALA A 19 8.78 15.27 -6.19
CA ALA A 19 9.91 14.66 -6.89
C ALA A 19 9.50 13.35 -7.58
N ALA A 20 8.72 12.50 -6.91
CA ALA A 20 8.21 11.25 -7.46
C ALA A 20 7.30 11.49 -8.67
N ALA A 21 6.32 12.40 -8.53
CA ALA A 21 5.42 12.74 -9.62
C ALA A 21 6.16 13.36 -10.83
N ARG A 22 7.15 14.22 -10.57
CA ARG A 22 7.98 14.79 -11.63
C ARG A 22 8.76 13.73 -12.40
N GLU A 23 9.31 12.74 -11.70
CA GLU A 23 10.06 11.65 -12.34
C GLU A 23 9.16 10.77 -13.20
N ALA A 24 7.98 10.41 -12.71
CA ALA A 24 7.00 9.65 -13.47
C ALA A 24 6.61 10.38 -14.76
N ARG A 25 6.30 11.68 -14.66
CA ARG A 25 6.01 12.52 -15.82
C ARG A 25 7.18 12.62 -16.79
N HIS A 26 8.39 12.80 -16.28
CA HIS A 26 9.61 12.88 -17.10
C HIS A 26 9.84 11.60 -17.91
N ARG A 27 9.47 10.44 -17.35
CA ARG A 27 9.57 9.14 -18.01
C ARG A 27 8.35 8.77 -18.87
N GLY A 28 7.32 9.63 -18.90
CA GLY A 28 6.11 9.40 -19.68
C GLY A 28 5.16 8.36 -19.10
N PHE A 29 5.13 8.19 -17.78
CA PHE A 29 4.16 7.33 -17.10
C PHE A 29 2.94 8.09 -16.60
N ASP A 30 1.81 7.40 -16.53
CA ASP A 30 0.54 7.94 -16.02
C ASP A 30 0.49 8.03 -14.49
N GLY A 31 1.38 7.31 -13.79
CA GLY A 31 1.38 7.25 -12.33
C GLY A 31 2.66 6.70 -11.72
N VAL A 32 2.74 6.79 -10.39
CA VAL A 32 3.80 6.23 -9.56
C VAL A 32 3.21 5.66 -8.28
N ILE A 33 3.64 4.44 -7.93
CA ILE A 33 3.37 3.80 -6.65
C ILE A 33 4.69 3.79 -5.86
N CYS A 34 4.67 4.28 -4.64
CA CYS A 34 5.84 4.31 -3.75
C CYS A 34 5.47 4.01 -2.30
N GLY A 35 6.49 4.05 -1.43
CA GLY A 35 6.40 3.93 0.02
C GLY A 35 7.39 4.86 0.72
N HIS A 36 8.13 4.35 1.71
CA HIS A 36 9.29 4.98 2.37
C HIS A 36 9.02 6.12 3.36
N ILE A 37 8.07 7.02 3.07
CA ILE A 37 7.79 8.17 3.94
C ILE A 37 6.69 7.91 4.99
N HIS A 38 6.13 6.69 5.00
CA HIS A 38 5.14 6.20 5.97
C HIS A 38 3.87 7.09 6.04
N GLN A 39 3.50 7.72 4.92
CA GLN A 39 2.33 8.58 4.84
C GLN A 39 1.48 8.17 3.66
N ALA A 40 0.37 7.49 3.92
CA ALA A 40 -0.51 7.00 2.87
C ALA A 40 -1.10 8.17 2.05
N ALA A 41 -1.14 8.01 0.73
CA ALA A 41 -1.68 9.03 -0.16
C ALA A 41 -2.15 8.41 -1.48
N LEU A 42 -3.25 8.93 -2.01
CA LEU A 42 -3.68 8.68 -3.39
C LEU A 42 -4.25 9.99 -3.95
N ARG A 43 -3.57 10.61 -4.91
CA ARG A 43 -3.98 11.90 -5.48
C ARG A 43 -3.36 12.15 -6.86
N ASP A 44 -3.97 13.05 -7.61
CA ASP A 44 -3.37 13.60 -8.84
C ASP A 44 -2.35 14.68 -8.49
N ILE A 45 -1.16 14.60 -9.09
CA ILE A 45 -0.13 15.63 -9.01
C ILE A 45 0.27 16.03 -10.44
N GLY A 46 -0.48 16.96 -11.01
CA GLY A 46 -0.16 17.53 -12.32
C GLY A 46 -0.36 16.54 -13.46
N GLY A 47 -1.44 15.76 -13.40
CA GLY A 47 -1.78 14.73 -14.39
C GLY A 47 -1.08 13.39 -14.18
N VAL A 48 -0.40 13.22 -13.05
CA VAL A 48 0.22 11.95 -12.65
C VAL A 48 -0.52 11.41 -11.43
N CYS A 49 -0.98 10.17 -11.49
CA CYS A 49 -1.51 9.46 -10.34
C CYS A 49 -0.36 9.16 -9.35
N TYR A 50 -0.32 9.85 -8.23
CA TYR A 50 0.61 9.57 -7.13
C TYR A 50 -0.08 8.69 -6.09
N ALA A 51 0.47 7.50 -5.86
CA ALA A 51 0.03 6.59 -4.84
C ALA A 51 1.19 6.23 -3.90
N ASN A 52 0.95 6.32 -2.60
CA ASN A 52 1.90 5.95 -1.57
C ASN A 52 1.23 5.03 -0.57
N ASP A 53 1.80 3.84 -0.35
CA ASP A 53 1.41 3.05 0.80
C ASP A 53 1.95 3.73 2.08
N GLY A 54 1.17 3.67 3.15
CA GLY A 54 1.60 4.20 4.44
C GLY A 54 2.55 3.22 5.10
N ASP A 55 2.19 2.78 6.28
CA ASP A 55 2.99 1.86 7.07
C ASP A 55 2.06 0.94 7.87
N TRP A 56 2.63 -0.05 8.54
CA TRP A 56 1.89 -1.08 9.27
C TRP A 56 1.98 -0.93 10.79
N ILE A 57 2.47 0.22 11.26
CA ILE A 57 2.72 0.52 12.67
C ILE A 57 1.75 1.62 13.14
N GLU A 58 1.74 2.75 12.44
CA GLU A 58 0.97 3.95 12.77
C GLU A 58 -0.31 4.04 11.94
N SER A 59 -0.20 3.91 10.61
CA SER A 59 -1.35 4.11 9.71
C SER A 59 -2.11 2.82 9.35
N CYS A 60 -1.43 1.66 9.37
CA CYS A 60 -1.96 0.36 8.96
C CYS A 60 -2.75 0.43 7.65
N THR A 61 -2.11 0.91 6.58
CA THR A 61 -2.78 1.07 5.28
C THR A 61 -2.32 0.04 4.26
N ALA A 62 -3.19 -0.22 3.28
CA ALA A 62 -2.88 -1.03 2.11
C ALA A 62 -3.33 -0.31 0.84
N LEU A 63 -2.47 -0.22 -0.16
CA LEU A 63 -2.87 0.20 -1.50
C LEU A 63 -3.40 -1.02 -2.26
N VAL A 64 -4.60 -0.90 -2.81
CA VAL A 64 -5.24 -1.96 -3.60
C VAL A 64 -5.59 -1.45 -5.00
N GLU A 65 -5.47 -2.34 -5.98
CA GLU A 65 -5.97 -2.12 -7.33
C GLU A 65 -7.18 -3.03 -7.56
N HIS A 66 -8.28 -2.44 -8.02
CA HIS A 66 -9.50 -3.13 -8.35
C HIS A 66 -9.44 -3.69 -9.78
N ARG A 67 -10.28 -4.67 -10.10
CA ARG A 67 -10.34 -5.29 -11.44
C ARG A 67 -10.72 -4.30 -12.55
N ASP A 68 -11.34 -3.18 -12.21
CA ASP A 68 -11.71 -2.09 -13.12
C ASP A 68 -10.58 -1.05 -13.28
N GLY A 69 -9.42 -1.26 -12.67
CA GLY A 69 -8.26 -0.37 -12.72
C GLY A 69 -8.29 0.78 -11.72
N ARG A 70 -9.32 0.87 -10.85
CA ARG A 70 -9.34 1.87 -9.77
C ARG A 70 -8.30 1.52 -8.71
N LEU A 71 -7.52 2.51 -8.30
CA LEU A 71 -6.69 2.43 -7.08
C LEU A 71 -7.45 2.93 -5.86
N GLU A 72 -7.21 2.31 -4.72
CA GLU A 72 -7.80 2.69 -3.42
C GLU A 72 -6.78 2.46 -2.30
N VAL A 73 -6.77 3.35 -1.30
CA VAL A 73 -6.01 3.16 -0.07
C VAL A 73 -6.99 2.72 1.02
N LEU A 74 -6.83 1.48 1.49
CA LEU A 74 -7.58 0.92 2.58
C LEU A 74 -6.92 1.24 3.91
N HIS A 75 -7.71 1.63 4.90
CA HIS A 75 -7.28 1.77 6.29
C HIS A 75 -7.65 0.50 7.05
N TRP A 76 -6.67 -0.37 7.29
CA TRP A 76 -6.88 -1.71 7.83
C TRP A 76 -7.52 -1.70 9.21
N VAL A 77 -7.28 -0.69 10.04
CA VAL A 77 -7.93 -0.56 11.36
C VAL A 77 -9.45 -0.42 11.21
N ASP A 78 -9.92 0.27 10.16
CA ASP A 78 -11.35 0.42 9.88
C ASP A 78 -11.92 -0.86 9.23
N GLU A 79 -11.13 -1.53 8.40
CA GLU A 79 -11.51 -2.78 7.71
C GLU A 79 -11.48 -4.03 8.61
N THR A 80 -10.64 -4.05 9.64
CA THR A 80 -10.45 -5.22 10.54
C THR A 80 -11.63 -5.53 11.43
N ALA A 81 -12.59 -4.62 11.57
CA ALA A 81 -13.90 -4.95 12.14
C ALA A 81 -14.58 -6.11 11.37
N ARG A 82 -14.12 -6.43 10.14
CA ARG A 82 -14.69 -7.45 9.25
C ARG A 82 -13.77 -8.62 8.91
N CYS A 83 -12.48 -8.58 9.29
CA CYS A 83 -11.50 -9.58 8.87
C CYS A 83 -10.93 -10.40 10.03
N ARG A 84 -11.47 -11.62 10.20
CA ARG A 84 -10.71 -12.76 10.73
C ARG A 84 -10.90 -13.94 9.82
N VAL A 85 -9.86 -14.30 9.05
CA VAL A 85 -9.76 -15.65 8.49
C VAL A 85 -8.32 -16.12 8.53
N TRP A 86 -8.09 -17.13 9.37
CA TRP A 86 -7.03 -18.11 9.25
C TRP A 86 -7.69 -19.42 8.81
N THR A 87 -7.13 -20.15 7.84
CA THR A 87 -7.63 -21.50 7.51
C THR A 87 -6.53 -22.47 7.10
N ALA A 88 -6.89 -23.74 7.25
CA ALA A 88 -6.16 -24.83 7.89
C ALA A 88 -4.79 -25.24 7.30
N PRO A 89 -3.94 -25.91 8.09
CA PRO A 89 -2.78 -26.63 7.57
C PRO A 89 -3.22 -27.71 6.57
N ALA A 90 -2.31 -28.01 5.63
CA ALA A 90 -2.56 -28.83 4.45
C ALA A 90 -3.18 -30.20 4.78
N ALA A 91 -4.03 -30.70 3.86
CA ALA A 91 -4.60 -32.03 3.95
C ALA A 91 -3.49 -33.09 4.07
N ALA A 92 -3.64 -34.00 5.03
CA ALA A 92 -2.76 -35.17 5.14
C ALA A 92 -2.81 -35.97 3.83
N GLU A 93 -1.64 -36.37 3.33
CA GLU A 93 -1.55 -37.22 2.14
C GLU A 93 -2.27 -38.55 2.38
N PRO A 94 -2.98 -39.10 1.39
CA PRO A 94 -3.70 -40.35 1.57
C PRO A 94 -2.69 -41.48 1.84
N GLU A 95 -2.89 -42.22 2.94
CA GLU A 95 -2.20 -43.49 3.16
C GLU A 95 -2.56 -44.43 2.00
N VAL A 96 -1.58 -44.71 1.16
CA VAL A 96 -1.69 -45.70 0.10
C VAL A 96 -1.56 -47.07 0.75
N GLU A 97 -2.69 -47.76 0.94
CA GLU A 97 -2.70 -49.19 1.28
C GLU A 97 -1.97 -49.97 0.18
N PRO A 98 -0.99 -50.83 0.52
CA PRO A 98 -0.23 -51.55 -0.49
C PRO A 98 -1.13 -52.56 -1.21
N GLU A 99 -1.11 -52.51 -2.53
CA GLU A 99 -1.87 -53.43 -3.39
C GLU A 99 -1.39 -54.88 -3.14
N ALA A 100 -2.35 -55.75 -2.80
CA ALA A 100 -2.09 -57.13 -2.40
C ALA A 100 -1.39 -57.93 -3.51
N ALA A 101 -0.28 -58.59 -3.14
CA ALA A 101 0.55 -59.43 -4.00
C ALA A 101 -0.09 -60.76 -4.41
#